data_AF-A0A9X4EJJ5-F1
#
_entry.id   AF-A0A9X4EJJ5-F1
#
_cell.length_a   1.000
_cell.length_b   1.000
_cell.length_c   1.000
_cell.angle_alpha   90.00
_cell.angle_beta   90.00
_cell.angle_gamma   90.00
#
_symmetry.space_group_name_H-M   'P 1'
#
loop_
_entity.id
_entity.type
_entity.pdbx_description
1 polymer ?
#
loop_
_entity_poly.entity_id
_entity_poly.type
_entity_poly.pdbx_seq_one_letter_code
_entity_poly.pdbx_strand_id
1 'polypeptide(L)'
;MELSRRHILLLSGVGLAAFGGGFYAGSIQHHAPDLRDTLLAVLDDPASAAAAGRAWFQSSGVSELDGDALALGLARRLKLQGWNSKGEVTLKEALGKSIRHDFETDDMVSIAGWQFARTSAELCALAASAPAPEA
;
A
#
# COMPACT_ATOMS: atom_id res chain seq x y z
N MET A 1 -40.77 19.76 33.75
CA MET A 1 -39.82 18.76 33.20
C MET A 1 -38.47 19.42 33.11
N GLU A 2 -37.61 19.14 34.09
CA GLU A 2 -36.21 19.53 34.07
C GLU A 2 -35.45 18.59 33.13
N LEU A 3 -34.67 19.17 32.21
CA LEU A 3 -33.53 18.50 31.59
C LEU A 3 -32.33 19.45 31.67
N SER A 4 -31.73 19.38 32.86
CA SER A 4 -30.31 19.43 33.18
C SER A 4 -29.34 20.14 32.23
N ARG A 5 -28.84 21.27 32.75
CA ARG A 5 -27.54 21.90 32.48
C ARG A 5 -26.42 20.90 32.74
N ARG A 6 -25.72 20.40 31.72
CA ARG A 6 -24.35 19.87 31.83
C ARG A 6 -23.79 19.58 30.43
N HIS A 7 -22.61 20.16 30.15
CA HIS A 7 -21.81 20.08 28.91
C HIS A 7 -22.27 21.07 27.83
N ILE A 8 -22.15 22.39 28.01
CA ILE A 8 -20.90 23.18 28.09
C ILE A 8 -19.97 22.88 26.91
N LEU A 9 -20.07 23.81 25.94
CA LEU A 9 -18.99 24.55 25.28
C LEU A 9 -17.91 23.78 24.49
N LEU A 10 -17.76 24.28 23.25
CA LEU A 10 -16.50 24.58 22.57
C LEU A 10 -15.57 23.40 22.31
N LEU A 11 -15.45 23.03 21.02
CA LEU A 11 -14.15 23.15 20.36
C LEU A 11 -14.35 23.33 18.86
N SER A 12 -14.44 24.59 18.47
CA SER A 12 -14.04 25.08 17.15
C SER A 12 -12.54 24.81 16.95
N GLY A 13 -12.20 24.24 15.79
CA GLY A 13 -10.88 24.42 15.19
C GLY A 13 -10.09 23.14 14.95
N VAL A 14 -10.17 22.60 13.73
CA VAL A 14 -9.02 22.02 13.02
C VAL A 14 -9.20 22.34 11.54
N GLY A 15 -8.18 22.95 10.94
CA GLY A 15 -8.23 23.63 9.65
C GLY A 15 -8.44 22.70 8.46
N LEU A 16 -9.15 23.21 7.44
CA LEU A 16 -9.03 22.71 6.08
C LEU A 16 -7.58 22.95 5.62
N ALA A 17 -6.75 21.93 5.72
CA ALA A 17 -5.54 21.86 4.91
C ALA A 17 -6.02 21.71 3.45
N ALA A 18 -5.87 22.80 2.68
CA ALA A 18 -6.03 22.78 1.24
C ALA A 18 -4.97 21.81 0.67
N PHE A 19 -5.35 20.56 0.45
CA PHE A 19 -4.61 19.68 -0.46
C PHE A 19 -4.82 20.24 -1.85
N GLY A 20 -3.91 21.16 -2.24
CA GLY A 20 -3.66 21.49 -3.63
C GLY A 20 -3.27 20.21 -4.35
N GLY A 21 -4.26 19.52 -4.90
CA GLY A 21 -4.09 18.39 -5.80
C GLY A 21 -3.49 18.89 -7.10
N GLY A 22 -2.20 19.20 -7.06
CA GLY A 22 -1.36 19.26 -8.25
C GLY A 22 -1.35 17.86 -8.84
N PHE A 23 -2.18 17.64 -9.86
CA PHE A 23 -2.05 16.53 -10.78
C PHE A 23 -0.69 16.65 -11.49
N TYR A 24 0.39 16.24 -10.82
CA TYR A 24 1.63 15.90 -11.48
C TYR A 24 1.41 14.54 -12.15
N ALA A 25 0.81 14.60 -13.34
CA ALA A 25 0.96 13.59 -14.38
C ALA A 25 2.42 13.64 -14.90
N GLY A 26 3.38 13.44 -14.01
CA GLY A 26 4.79 13.28 -14.33
C GLY A 26 5.03 11.83 -14.73
N SER A 27 4.83 11.55 -16.02
CA SER A 27 5.45 10.47 -16.80
C SER A 27 5.89 9.23 -16.00
N ILE A 28 4.95 8.34 -15.71
CA ILE A 28 5.30 6.92 -15.52
C ILE A 28 5.41 6.32 -16.92
N GLN A 29 6.44 6.72 -17.66
CA GLN A 29 6.78 6.12 -18.96
C GLN A 29 8.16 5.46 -18.95
N HIS A 30 8.82 5.36 -17.79
CA HIS A 30 10.03 4.56 -17.65
C HIS A 30 9.74 3.26 -16.91
N HIS A 31 9.63 2.20 -17.72
CA HIS A 31 9.85 0.78 -17.43
C HIS A 31 9.07 0.19 -16.25
N ALA A 32 7.79 -0.13 -16.48
CA ALA A 32 7.00 -1.03 -15.62
C ALA A 32 7.75 -2.30 -15.16
N PRO A 33 8.54 -3.01 -16.01
CA PRO A 33 9.34 -4.14 -15.54
C PRO A 33 10.36 -3.76 -14.46
N ASP A 34 11.04 -2.62 -14.61
CA ASP A 34 12.02 -2.12 -13.62
C ASP A 34 11.35 -1.77 -12.28
N LEU A 35 10.13 -1.24 -12.33
CA LEU A 35 9.35 -0.93 -11.13
C LEU A 35 8.97 -2.19 -10.35
N ARG A 36 8.48 -3.23 -11.03
CA ARG A 36 8.13 -4.49 -10.39
C ARG A 36 9.35 -5.11 -9.71
N ASP A 37 10.46 -5.21 -10.44
CA ASP A 37 11.68 -5.83 -9.93
C ASP A 37 12.25 -5.02 -8.74
N THR A 38 12.18 -3.69 -8.81
CA THR A 38 12.54 -2.78 -7.70
C THR A 38 11.71 -3.04 -6.44
N LEU A 39 10.39 -3.23 -6.58
CA LEU A 39 9.51 -3.50 -5.44
C LEU A 39 9.77 -4.88 -4.83
N LEU A 40 9.99 -5.90 -5.68
CA LEU A 40 10.25 -7.26 -5.25
C LEU A 40 11.62 -7.44 -4.60
N ALA A 41 12.61 -6.62 -4.95
CA ALA A 41 13.95 -6.66 -4.36
C ALA A 41 13.99 -6.36 -2.84
N VAL A 42 12.89 -5.87 -2.26
CA VAL A 42 12.76 -5.64 -0.81
C VAL A 42 12.38 -6.91 -0.04
N LEU A 43 11.89 -7.94 -0.73
CA LEU A 43 11.45 -9.18 -0.09
C LEU A 43 12.65 -10.07 0.21
N ASP A 44 12.85 -10.37 1.49
CA ASP A 44 13.89 -11.31 1.93
C ASP A 44 13.58 -12.75 1.48
N ASP A 45 12.30 -13.10 1.39
CA ASP A 45 11.81 -14.40 0.88
C ASP A 45 10.64 -14.20 -0.10
N PRO A 46 10.94 -14.01 -1.41
CA PRO A 46 9.93 -13.84 -2.44
C PRO A 46 8.99 -15.04 -2.59
N ALA A 47 9.45 -16.26 -2.29
CA ALA A 47 8.64 -17.48 -2.46
C ALA A 47 7.54 -17.56 -1.40
N SER A 48 7.87 -17.27 -0.14
CA SER A 48 6.89 -17.17 0.94
C SER A 48 5.92 -16.00 0.73
N ALA A 49 6.42 -14.85 0.29
CA ALA A 49 5.57 -13.71 -0.06
C ALA A 49 4.58 -14.06 -1.18
N ALA A 50 5.05 -14.75 -2.23
CA ALA A 50 4.19 -15.22 -3.30
C ALA A 50 3.14 -16.23 -2.82
N ALA A 51 3.47 -17.08 -1.85
CA ALA A 51 2.50 -18.02 -1.26
C ALA A 51 1.37 -17.27 -0.53
N ALA A 52 1.70 -16.24 0.26
CA ALA A 52 0.71 -15.38 0.92
C ALA A 52 -0.13 -14.60 -0.11
N GLY A 53 0.50 -14.09 -1.17
CA GLY A 53 -0.19 -13.41 -2.27
C GLY A 53 -1.21 -14.32 -2.95
N ARG A 54 -0.81 -15.54 -3.33
CA ARG A 54 -1.72 -16.54 -3.91
C ARG A 54 -2.91 -16.86 -3.00
N ALA A 55 -2.66 -17.02 -1.70
CA ALA A 55 -3.73 -17.27 -0.73
C ALA A 55 -4.75 -16.12 -0.68
N TRP A 56 -4.30 -14.88 -0.82
CA TRP A 56 -5.17 -13.71 -0.88
C TRP A 56 -6.01 -13.61 -2.16
N PHE A 57 -5.46 -13.97 -3.32
CA PHE A 57 -6.25 -14.04 -4.56
C PHE A 57 -7.28 -15.15 -4.53
N GLN A 58 -6.90 -16.31 -4.02
CA GLN A 58 -7.82 -17.44 -3.86
C GLN A 58 -9.01 -17.08 -2.97
N SER A 59 -8.81 -16.26 -1.92
CA SER A 59 -9.91 -15.82 -1.05
C SER A 59 -10.77 -14.70 -1.62
N SER A 60 -10.24 -13.90 -2.55
CA SER A 60 -10.96 -12.76 -3.16
C SER A 60 -11.77 -13.12 -4.42
N GLY A 61 -11.61 -14.34 -4.96
CA GLY A 61 -12.32 -14.80 -6.16
C GLY A 61 -11.84 -14.16 -7.46
N VAL A 62 -10.70 -13.47 -7.43
CA VAL A 62 -10.07 -12.87 -8.61
C VAL A 62 -9.32 -13.96 -9.39
N SER A 63 -9.62 -14.09 -10.69
CA SER A 63 -9.09 -15.17 -11.53
C SER A 63 -7.68 -14.91 -12.06
N GLU A 64 -7.29 -13.65 -12.20
CA GLU A 64 -6.02 -13.27 -12.80
C GLU A 64 -5.35 -12.13 -12.05
N LEU A 65 -4.03 -12.22 -11.99
CA LEU A 65 -3.15 -11.41 -11.18
C LEU A 65 -2.41 -10.42 -12.09
N ASP A 66 -2.93 -9.20 -12.23
CA ASP A 66 -2.25 -8.15 -13.00
C ASP A 66 -1.13 -7.51 -12.16
N GLY A 67 0.08 -8.04 -12.32
CA GLY A 67 1.27 -7.57 -11.61
C GLY A 67 1.63 -6.12 -11.89
N ASP A 68 1.39 -5.63 -13.12
CA ASP A 68 1.72 -4.25 -13.49
C ASP A 68 0.75 -3.27 -12.84
N ALA A 69 -0.55 -3.62 -12.78
CA ALA A 69 -1.54 -2.83 -12.06
C ALA A 69 -1.23 -2.75 -10.55
N LEU A 70 -0.79 -3.85 -9.94
CA LEU A 70 -0.36 -3.89 -8.53
C LEU A 70 0.88 -3.03 -8.30
N ALA A 71 1.92 -3.17 -9.13
CA ALA A 71 3.14 -2.37 -9.03
C ALA A 71 2.83 -0.87 -9.15
N LEU A 72 1.95 -0.48 -10.08
CA LEU A 72 1.53 0.91 -10.26
C LEU A 72 0.70 1.43 -9.08
N GLY A 73 -0.19 0.60 -8.53
CA GLY A 73 -0.96 0.90 -7.31
C GLY A 73 -0.04 1.19 -6.12
N LEU A 74 0.88 0.26 -5.83
CA LEU A 74 1.88 0.39 -4.78
C LEU A 74 2.74 1.64 -4.99
N ALA A 75 3.26 1.86 -6.20
CA ALA A 75 4.08 3.02 -6.50
C ALA A 75 3.35 4.35 -6.25
N ARG A 76 2.06 4.44 -6.60
CA ARG A 76 1.25 5.62 -6.29
C ARG A 76 1.11 5.83 -4.78
N ARG A 77 0.83 4.79 -4.00
CA ARG A 77 0.72 4.88 -2.54
C ARG A 77 2.06 5.29 -1.90
N LEU A 78 3.16 4.71 -2.36
CA LEU A 78 4.50 5.02 -1.86
C LEU A 78 4.94 6.46 -2.19
N LYS A 79 4.54 7.00 -3.34
CA LYS A 79 4.77 8.41 -3.69
C LYS A 79 4.09 9.37 -2.69
N LEU A 80 2.91 9.03 -2.19
CA LEU A 80 2.24 9.81 -1.13
C LEU A 80 3.04 9.80 0.18
N GLN A 81 3.86 8.76 0.40
CA GLN A 81 4.78 8.65 1.54
C GLN A 81 6.17 9.28 1.29
N GLY A 82 6.32 9.98 0.16
CA GLY A 82 7.55 10.68 -0.22
C GLY A 82 8.53 9.85 -1.05
N TRP A 83 8.18 8.62 -1.43
CA TRP A 83 9.06 7.80 -2.27
C TRP A 83 9.19 8.40 -3.67
N ASN A 84 10.43 8.53 -4.11
CA ASN A 84 10.75 8.68 -5.52
C ASN A 84 12.09 7.98 -5.80
N SER A 85 12.29 7.49 -7.02
CA SER A 85 13.45 6.66 -7.39
C SER A 85 14.81 7.38 -7.29
N LYS A 86 14.83 8.69 -7.06
CA LYS A 86 16.04 9.52 -6.94
C LYS A 86 16.09 10.28 -5.60
N GLY A 87 15.20 9.94 -4.67
CA GLY A 87 14.85 10.80 -3.55
C GLY A 87 15.51 10.38 -2.25
N GLU A 88 15.32 11.24 -1.25
CA GLU A 88 15.85 11.02 0.09
C GLU A 88 15.15 9.85 0.82
N VAL A 89 13.85 9.64 0.57
CA VAL A 89 13.09 8.56 1.21
C VAL A 89 13.34 7.25 0.48
N THR A 90 13.97 6.30 1.17
CA THR A 90 14.23 4.97 0.61
C THR A 90 12.93 4.19 0.40
N LEU A 91 12.94 3.23 -0.52
CA LEU A 91 11.77 2.36 -0.74
C LEU A 91 11.33 1.64 0.54
N LYS A 92 12.30 1.15 1.34
CA LYS A 92 12.03 0.46 2.61
C LYS A 92 11.36 1.39 3.62
N GLU A 93 11.81 2.65 3.72
CA GLU A 93 11.18 3.65 4.58
C GLU A 93 9.76 3.99 4.12
N ALA A 94 9.54 4.19 2.82
CA ALA A 94 8.22 4.48 2.29
C ALA A 94 7.24 3.32 2.50
N LEU A 95 7.70 2.08 2.31
CA LEU A 95 6.93 0.87 2.63
C LEU A 95 6.58 0.83 4.12
N GLY A 96 7.55 1.07 5.00
CA GLY A 96 7.32 1.13 6.44
C GLY A 96 6.29 2.19 6.85
N LYS A 97 6.35 3.38 6.25
CA LYS A 97 5.35 4.45 6.45
C LYS A 97 3.98 4.05 5.94
N SER A 98 3.90 3.45 4.75
CA SER A 98 2.64 2.98 4.16
C SER A 98 1.99 1.88 5.00
N ILE A 99 2.77 0.89 5.45
CA ILE A 99 2.28 -0.18 6.32
C ILE A 99 1.78 0.39 7.65
N ARG A 100 2.52 1.32 8.26
CA ARG A 100 2.05 2.00 9.48
C ARG A 100 0.73 2.74 9.23
N HIS A 101 0.61 3.44 8.11
CA HIS A 101 -0.61 4.15 7.74
C HIS A 101 -1.80 3.19 7.58
N ASP A 102 -1.60 2.04 6.95
CA ASP A 102 -2.64 1.01 6.80
C ASP A 102 -3.14 0.54 8.18
N PHE A 103 -2.23 0.31 9.14
CA PHE A 103 -2.61 -0.03 10.52
C PHE A 103 -3.36 1.11 11.23
N GLU A 104 -2.90 2.36 11.07
CA GLU A 104 -3.51 3.54 11.71
C GLU A 104 -4.92 3.83 11.18
N THR A 105 -5.21 3.41 9.95
CA THR A 105 -6.49 3.64 9.26
C THR A 105 -7.39 2.41 9.20
N ASP A 106 -6.97 1.30 9.82
CA ASP A 106 -7.65 0.00 9.76
C ASP A 106 -7.82 -0.54 8.33
N ASP A 107 -6.94 -0.17 7.39
CA ASP A 107 -6.90 -0.72 6.03
C ASP A 107 -6.16 -2.07 6.00
N MET A 108 -6.83 -3.06 6.58
CA MET A 108 -6.33 -4.40 6.79
C MET A 108 -7.06 -5.40 5.89
N VAL A 109 -6.36 -6.46 5.49
CA VAL A 109 -6.94 -7.58 4.74
C VAL A 109 -6.68 -8.89 5.46
N SER A 110 -7.67 -9.80 5.38
CA SER A 110 -7.54 -11.13 5.96
C SER A 110 -7.02 -12.14 4.94
N ILE A 111 -5.92 -12.82 5.29
CA ILE A 111 -5.31 -13.89 4.50
C ILE A 111 -5.19 -15.11 5.41
N ALA A 112 -5.91 -16.18 5.09
CA ALA A 112 -5.90 -17.43 5.88
C ALA A 112 -6.13 -17.22 7.40
N GLY A 113 -6.99 -16.28 7.78
CA GLY A 113 -7.30 -15.96 9.18
C GLY A 113 -6.31 -15.01 9.87
N TRP A 114 -5.24 -14.61 9.19
CA TRP A 114 -4.29 -13.60 9.66
C TRP A 114 -4.65 -12.22 9.10
N GLN A 115 -4.32 -11.16 9.84
CA GLN A 115 -4.51 -9.78 9.41
C GLN A 115 -3.22 -9.20 8.87
N PHE A 116 -3.28 -8.63 7.66
CA PHE A 116 -2.16 -7.99 7.00
C PHE A 116 -2.53 -6.55 6.63
N ALA A 117 -1.57 -5.64 6.76
CA ALA A 117 -1.70 -4.32 6.15
C ALA A 117 -1.92 -4.49 4.63
N ARG A 118 -2.83 -3.70 4.04
CA ARG A 118 -3.12 -3.79 2.59
C ARG A 118 -1.86 -3.69 1.74
N THR A 119 -0.93 -2.79 2.09
CA THR A 119 0.34 -2.62 1.38
C THR A 119 1.19 -3.90 1.41
N SER A 120 1.26 -4.60 2.54
CA SER A 120 1.98 -5.87 2.64
C SER A 120 1.33 -6.96 1.80
N ALA A 121 -0.01 -7.04 1.82
CA ALA A 121 -0.75 -8.00 1.01
C ALA A 121 -0.57 -7.75 -0.50
N GLU A 122 -0.61 -6.48 -0.92
CA GLU A 122 -0.33 -6.09 -2.30
C GLU A 122 1.11 -6.39 -2.74
N LEU A 123 2.09 -6.28 -1.83
CA LEU A 123 3.46 -6.67 -2.14
C LEU A 123 3.61 -8.19 -2.28
N CYS A 124 2.97 -8.97 -1.40
CA CYS A 124 2.88 -10.42 -1.51
C CYS A 124 2.17 -10.86 -2.80
N ALA A 125 1.09 -10.15 -3.16
CA ALA A 125 0.37 -10.31 -4.41
C ALA A 125 1.25 -10.05 -5.63
N LEU A 126 2.07 -8.99 -5.58
CA LEU A 126 3.02 -8.68 -6.62
C LEU A 126 4.02 -9.84 -6.81
N ALA A 127 4.53 -10.41 -5.71
CA ALA A 127 5.42 -11.57 -5.77
C ALA A 127 4.73 -12.81 -6.37
N ALA A 128 3.43 -13.00 -6.13
CA ALA A 128 2.65 -14.08 -6.72
C ALA A 128 2.44 -13.93 -8.24
N SER A 129 2.47 -12.69 -8.76
CA SER A 129 2.34 -12.38 -10.19
C SER A 129 3.66 -12.50 -10.97
N ALA A 130 4.79 -12.59 -10.26
CA ALA A 130 6.10 -12.76 -10.89
C ALA A 130 6.26 -14.20 -11.41
N PRO A 131 6.97 -14.41 -12.54
CA PRO A 131 7.37 -15.76 -12.95
C PRO A 131 8.19 -16.41 -11.83
N ALA A 132 7.99 -17.72 -11.61
CA ALA A 132 8.77 -18.44 -10.62
C ALA A 132 10.27 -18.29 -10.93
N PRO A 133 11.14 -18.05 -9.92
CA PRO A 133 12.57 -18.03 -10.15
C PRO A 133 12.99 -19.42 -10.67
N GLU A 134 13.69 -19.46 -11.81
CA GLU A 134 14.28 -20.71 -12.30
C GLU A 134 15.25 -21.24 -11.24
N ALA A 135 15.03 -22.49 -10.82
CA ALA A 135 15.78 -23.18 -9.77
C ALA A 135 17.12 -23.73 -10.28
#